data_AF-A0A926JHE4-F1
#
_entry.id   AF-A0A926JHE4-F1
#
_cell.length_a   1.000
_cell.length_b   1.000
_cell.length_c   1.000
_cell.angle_alpha   90.00
_cell.angle_beta   90.00
_cell.angle_gamma   90.00
#
_symmetry.space_group_name_H-M   'P 1'
#
loop_
_entity.id
_entity.type
_entity.pdbx_description
1 polymer ?
#
loop_
_entity_poly.entity_id
_entity_poly.type
_entity_poly.pdbx_seq_one_letter_code
_entity_poly.pdbx_strand_id
1 'polypeptide(L)'
;MDSTSRSRRLLLETEIEAVVADHLDEMELAGGPADLVQAFALPISAQVIGELLGVPYCDSKGFQRNATTLWNVDLAPERRHAALGELTAYLRDQLRHKRSWPEEDVLSGLATHEELTADEQARLALLFLIAGHETTANMLALGAFALLADPARLAKVRDMGEDVPAAVEELLIHLPIIQHGPDPTRSPAGHLAFGRGVHQCLGRRLARAEIRIALPALLRRFPALRLAVAPEDVPLRSDMTDYGVHELPVTW
;
A
#
# COMPACT_ATOMS: atom_id res chain seq x y z
N MET A 1 26.82 5.43 -3.01
CA MET A 1 25.39 5.83 -2.96
C MET A 1 25.37 7.33 -3.19
N ASP A 2 24.78 7.76 -4.31
CA ASP A 2 24.82 9.14 -4.79
C ASP A 2 24.02 10.10 -3.89
N SER A 3 24.52 11.33 -3.69
CA SER A 3 23.94 12.37 -2.82
C SER A 3 22.49 12.68 -3.21
N THR A 4 22.21 12.70 -4.52
CA THR A 4 20.89 12.93 -5.12
C THR A 4 19.88 11.84 -4.75
N SER A 5 20.32 10.58 -4.70
CA SER A 5 19.47 9.43 -4.29
C SER A 5 19.11 9.47 -2.81
N ARG A 6 19.98 10.05 -1.96
CA ARG A 6 19.70 10.24 -0.54
C ARG A 6 18.71 11.39 -0.31
N SER A 7 18.86 12.50 -1.02
CA SER A 7 17.95 13.64 -0.91
C SER A 7 16.53 13.31 -1.38
N ARG A 8 16.40 12.62 -2.53
CA ARG A 8 15.07 12.19 -3.04
C ARG A 8 14.37 11.19 -2.11
N ARG A 9 15.13 10.34 -1.41
CA ARG A 9 14.57 9.43 -0.41
C ARG A 9 14.01 10.18 0.80
N LEU A 10 14.74 11.17 1.31
CA LEU A 10 14.30 11.95 2.48
C LEU A 10 13.05 12.77 2.16
N LEU A 11 12.98 13.36 0.97
CA LEU A 11 11.78 14.09 0.51
C LEU A 11 10.56 13.19 0.49
N LEU A 12 10.67 11.98 -0.07
CA LEU A 12 9.60 11.00 -0.09
C LEU A 12 9.16 10.55 1.31
N GLU A 13 10.11 10.35 2.24
CA GLU A 13 9.76 10.00 3.63
C GLU A 13 8.99 11.15 4.32
N THR A 14 9.39 12.40 4.10
CA THR A 14 8.67 13.58 4.62
C THR A 14 7.28 13.74 4.00
N GLU A 15 7.12 13.47 2.70
CA GLU A 15 5.82 13.47 2.03
C GLU A 15 4.90 12.38 2.62
N ILE A 16 5.40 11.16 2.79
CA ILE A 16 4.63 10.06 3.41
C ILE A 16 4.24 10.42 4.85
N GLU A 17 5.13 11.04 5.63
CA GLU A 17 4.82 11.50 7.00
C GLU A 17 3.66 12.51 7.02
N ALA A 18 3.62 13.45 6.07
CA ALA A 18 2.53 14.41 5.95
C ALA A 18 1.22 13.72 5.58
N VAL A 19 1.22 12.86 4.55
CA VAL A 19 0.03 12.09 4.14
C VAL A 19 -0.52 11.26 5.30
N VAL A 20 0.35 10.58 6.05
CA VAL A 20 -0.04 9.78 7.22
C VAL A 20 -0.63 10.67 8.32
N ALA A 21 -0.02 11.82 8.59
CA ALA A 21 -0.51 12.74 9.62
C ALA A 21 -1.91 13.28 9.28
N ASP A 22 -2.13 13.69 8.04
CA ASP A 22 -3.41 14.24 7.58
C ASP A 22 -4.54 13.19 7.71
N HIS A 23 -4.31 11.95 7.28
CA HIS A 23 -5.31 10.89 7.41
C HIS A 23 -5.56 10.46 8.88
N LEU A 24 -4.54 10.56 9.74
CA LEU A 24 -4.72 10.33 11.17
C LEU A 24 -5.56 11.45 11.81
N ASP A 25 -5.37 12.70 11.40
CA ASP A 25 -6.18 13.83 11.84
C ASP A 25 -7.64 13.66 11.39
N GLU A 26 -7.87 13.27 10.13
CA GLU A 26 -9.21 12.97 9.61
C GLU A 26 -9.90 11.82 10.35
N MET A 27 -9.17 10.73 10.60
CA MET A 27 -9.68 9.59 11.37
C MET A 27 -10.03 9.96 12.81
N GLU A 28 -9.20 10.77 13.47
CA GLU A 28 -9.44 11.26 14.83
C GLU A 28 -10.69 12.16 14.88
N LEU A 29 -10.85 13.06 13.91
CA LEU A 29 -12.01 13.95 13.79
C LEU A 29 -13.31 13.20 13.51
N ALA A 30 -13.25 12.13 12.70
CA ALA A 30 -14.42 11.30 12.40
C ALA A 30 -14.90 10.48 13.62
N GLY A 31 -14.00 10.15 14.54
CA GLY A 31 -14.28 9.34 15.73
C GLY A 31 -14.43 7.85 15.44
N GLY A 32 -14.50 7.05 16.50
CA GLY A 32 -14.66 5.59 16.43
C GLY A 32 -16.09 5.10 16.71
N PRO A 33 -16.44 3.85 16.34
CA PRO A 33 -15.58 2.88 15.65
C PRO A 33 -15.37 3.21 14.17
N ALA A 34 -14.26 2.72 13.60
CA ALA A 34 -13.92 2.92 12.20
C ALA A 34 -13.44 1.60 11.56
N ASP A 35 -13.56 1.50 10.24
CA ASP A 35 -12.86 0.49 9.46
C ASP A 35 -11.47 1.03 9.11
N LEU A 36 -10.41 0.44 9.69
CA LEU A 36 -9.03 0.86 9.48
C LEU A 36 -8.58 0.68 8.02
N VAL A 37 -9.20 -0.23 7.26
CA VAL A 37 -8.90 -0.39 5.83
C VAL A 37 -9.29 0.89 5.07
N GLN A 38 -10.50 1.38 5.30
CA GLN A 38 -11.06 2.54 4.59
C GLN A 38 -10.63 3.88 5.19
N ALA A 39 -10.42 3.96 6.50
CA ALA A 39 -10.07 5.20 7.19
C ALA A 39 -8.57 5.50 7.20
N PHE A 40 -7.72 4.50 6.92
CA PHE A 40 -6.27 4.63 7.08
C PHE A 40 -5.48 3.94 5.97
N ALA A 41 -5.62 2.62 5.81
CA ALA A 41 -4.70 1.85 4.97
C ALA A 41 -4.83 2.17 3.47
N LEU A 42 -6.04 2.12 2.92
CA LEU A 42 -6.28 2.39 1.49
C LEU A 42 -5.98 3.85 1.13
N PRO A 43 -6.53 4.87 1.83
CA PRO A 43 -6.32 6.27 1.44
C PRO A 43 -4.85 6.72 1.46
N ILE A 44 -4.09 6.31 2.47
CA ILE A 44 -2.66 6.63 2.57
C ILE A 44 -1.90 6.04 1.38
N SER A 45 -2.05 4.73 1.15
CA SER A 45 -1.32 4.05 0.09
C SER A 45 -1.69 4.58 -1.30
N ALA A 46 -2.98 4.83 -1.50
CA ALA A 46 -3.57 5.48 -2.67
C ALA A 46 -2.92 6.85 -2.96
N GLN A 47 -2.88 7.73 -1.96
CA GLN A 47 -2.34 9.06 -2.12
C GLN A 47 -0.84 9.03 -2.39
N VAL A 48 -0.08 8.25 -1.62
CA VAL A 48 1.38 8.12 -1.79
C VAL A 48 1.76 7.64 -3.19
N ILE A 49 1.12 6.58 -3.71
CA ILE A 49 1.40 6.12 -5.08
C ILE A 49 0.89 7.12 -6.14
N GLY A 50 -0.24 7.78 -5.88
CA GLY A 50 -0.80 8.81 -6.73
C GLY A 50 0.15 9.98 -6.96
N GLU A 51 0.65 10.54 -5.86
CA GLU A 51 1.63 11.64 -5.86
C GLU A 51 2.93 11.24 -6.56
N LEU A 52 3.48 10.06 -6.24
CA LEU A 52 4.69 9.54 -6.89
C LEU A 52 4.52 9.39 -8.42
N LEU A 53 3.35 8.94 -8.85
CA LEU A 53 3.04 8.78 -10.27
C LEU A 53 2.64 10.09 -10.95
N GLY A 54 2.25 11.12 -10.20
CA GLY A 54 1.72 12.36 -10.76
C GLY A 54 0.30 12.24 -11.28
N VAL A 55 -0.51 11.36 -10.68
CA VAL A 55 -1.94 11.17 -11.00
C VAL A 55 -2.80 11.68 -9.85
N PRO A 56 -3.89 12.42 -10.14
CA PRO A 56 -4.85 12.86 -9.13
C PRO A 56 -5.67 11.65 -8.65
N TYR A 57 -5.06 10.85 -7.78
CA TYR A 57 -5.58 9.57 -7.33
C TYR A 57 -6.85 9.75 -6.48
N CYS A 58 -6.87 10.77 -5.62
CA CYS A 58 -7.92 11.01 -4.63
C CYS A 58 -9.29 11.39 -5.23
N ASP A 59 -9.36 11.76 -6.50
CA ASP A 59 -10.57 12.39 -7.06
C ASP A 59 -11.48 11.45 -7.87
N SER A 60 -11.09 10.17 -8.04
CA SER A 60 -11.93 9.21 -8.76
C SER A 60 -12.24 7.97 -7.94
N LYS A 61 -13.36 8.02 -7.20
CA LYS A 61 -14.00 6.83 -6.60
C LYS A 61 -14.16 5.68 -7.60
N GLY A 62 -14.28 5.99 -8.89
CA GLY A 62 -14.28 5.01 -9.97
C GLY A 62 -12.94 4.27 -10.14
N PHE A 63 -11.81 4.95 -9.96
CA PHE A 63 -10.48 4.36 -10.07
C PHE A 63 -10.20 3.36 -8.94
N GLN A 64 -10.42 3.75 -7.68
CA GLN A 64 -10.27 2.84 -6.53
C GLN A 64 -11.14 1.58 -6.70
N ARG A 65 -12.42 1.76 -7.06
CA ARG A 65 -13.34 0.65 -7.30
C ARG A 65 -12.84 -0.29 -8.40
N ASN A 66 -12.34 0.25 -9.49
CA ASN A 66 -11.84 -0.54 -10.61
C ASN A 66 -10.52 -1.24 -10.26
N ALA A 67 -9.66 -0.61 -9.46
CA ALA A 67 -8.43 -1.22 -8.95
C ALA A 67 -8.74 -2.46 -8.10
N THR A 68 -9.64 -2.34 -7.11
CA THR A 68 -10.06 -3.50 -6.29
C THR A 68 -10.76 -4.58 -7.13
N THR A 69 -11.57 -4.17 -8.12
CA THR A 69 -12.24 -5.11 -9.03
C THR A 69 -11.25 -6.00 -9.79
N LEU A 70 -10.06 -5.47 -10.14
CA LEU A 70 -9.07 -6.21 -10.92
C LEU A 70 -8.53 -7.46 -10.20
N TRP A 71 -8.48 -7.41 -8.86
CA TRP A 71 -7.85 -8.43 -8.02
C TRP A 71 -8.81 -9.44 -7.39
N ASN A 72 -10.12 -9.23 -7.54
CA ASN A 72 -11.14 -10.13 -7.03
C ASN A 72 -11.32 -11.34 -7.96
N VAL A 73 -10.95 -12.53 -7.48
CA VAL A 73 -10.94 -13.75 -8.33
C VAL A 73 -12.32 -14.37 -8.50
N ASP A 74 -13.28 -14.02 -7.65
CA ASP A 74 -14.67 -14.51 -7.71
C ASP A 74 -15.52 -13.72 -8.72
N LEU A 75 -15.07 -12.54 -9.16
CA LEU A 75 -15.75 -11.78 -10.19
C LEU A 75 -15.57 -12.39 -11.58
N ALA A 76 -16.68 -12.36 -12.34
CA ALA A 76 -16.72 -12.77 -13.74
C ALA A 76 -15.58 -12.12 -14.56
N PRO A 77 -14.87 -12.88 -15.41
CA PRO A 77 -13.76 -12.36 -16.22
C PRO A 77 -14.10 -11.08 -17.00
N GLU A 78 -15.34 -10.96 -17.46
CA GLU A 78 -15.84 -9.81 -18.22
C GLU A 78 -15.83 -8.53 -17.37
N ARG A 79 -16.18 -8.62 -16.08
CA ARG A 79 -16.12 -7.48 -15.15
C ARG A 79 -14.69 -7.03 -14.91
N ARG A 80 -13.77 -7.98 -14.72
CA ARG A 80 -12.34 -7.67 -14.56
C ARG A 80 -11.76 -7.05 -15.83
N HIS A 81 -12.14 -7.56 -17.00
CA HIS A 81 -11.73 -7.02 -18.29
C HIS A 81 -12.25 -5.59 -18.52
N ALA A 82 -13.50 -5.31 -18.15
CA ALA A 82 -14.07 -3.97 -18.21
C ALA A 82 -13.31 -2.99 -17.30
N ALA A 83 -13.06 -3.36 -16.04
CA ALA A 83 -12.28 -2.54 -15.11
C ALA A 83 -10.86 -2.28 -15.62
N LEU A 84 -10.19 -3.29 -16.16
CA LEU A 84 -8.87 -3.15 -16.79
C LEU A 84 -8.90 -2.16 -17.97
N GLY A 85 -9.93 -2.23 -18.81
CA GLY A 85 -10.14 -1.32 -19.93
C GLY A 85 -10.31 0.13 -19.48
N GLU A 86 -11.14 0.37 -18.45
CA GLU A 86 -11.35 1.70 -17.88
C GLU A 86 -10.08 2.29 -17.26
N LEU A 87 -9.35 1.49 -16.46
CA LEU A 87 -8.07 1.92 -15.85
C LEU A 87 -7.02 2.25 -16.92
N THR A 88 -6.92 1.42 -17.96
CA THR A 88 -5.98 1.64 -19.07
C THR A 88 -6.35 2.89 -19.87
N ALA A 89 -7.65 3.12 -20.12
CA ALA A 89 -8.11 4.32 -20.82
C ALA A 89 -7.80 5.60 -20.04
N TYR A 90 -8.03 5.59 -18.73
CA TYR A 90 -7.65 6.68 -17.83
C TYR A 90 -6.15 6.97 -17.90
N LEU A 91 -5.30 5.95 -17.75
CA LEU A 91 -3.84 6.13 -17.77
C LEU A 91 -3.30 6.59 -19.13
N ARG A 92 -3.91 6.15 -20.23
CA ARG A 92 -3.57 6.68 -21.56
C ARG A 92 -3.89 8.17 -21.67
N ASP A 93 -4.97 8.65 -21.05
CA ASP A 93 -5.29 10.07 -21.03
C ASP A 93 -4.27 10.87 -20.22
N GLN A 94 -3.92 10.37 -19.04
CA GLN A 94 -2.88 10.96 -18.19
C GLN A 94 -1.53 11.02 -18.93
N LEU A 95 -1.11 9.95 -19.58
CA LEU A 95 0.13 9.92 -20.37
C LEU A 95 0.12 10.92 -21.54
N ARG A 96 -1.02 11.11 -22.22
CA ARG A 96 -1.14 12.13 -23.29
C ARG A 96 -0.99 13.55 -22.72
N HIS A 97 -1.62 13.81 -21.57
CA HIS A 97 -1.51 15.09 -20.90
C HIS A 97 -0.06 15.36 -20.48
N LYS A 98 0.57 14.42 -19.78
CA LYS A 98 1.96 14.52 -19.30
C LYS A 98 3.00 14.58 -20.41
N ARG A 99 2.71 14.05 -21.61
CA ARG A 99 3.56 14.27 -22.80
C ARG A 99 3.56 15.73 -23.26
N SER A 100 2.42 16.41 -23.13
CA SER A 100 2.28 17.81 -23.53
C SER A 100 2.76 18.77 -22.45
N TRP A 101 2.62 18.36 -21.18
CA TRP A 101 2.93 19.14 -19.99
C TRP A 101 3.64 18.25 -18.96
N PRO A 102 4.95 17.97 -19.15
CA PRO A 102 5.69 17.11 -18.25
C PRO A 102 5.99 17.81 -16.92
N GLU A 103 5.90 17.06 -15.84
CA GLU A 103 6.21 17.46 -14.47
C GLU A 103 7.29 16.53 -13.88
N GLU A 104 7.70 16.76 -12.63
CA GLU A 104 8.68 15.91 -11.93
C GLU A 104 8.01 14.67 -11.32
N ASP A 105 7.45 13.80 -12.15
CA ASP A 105 6.76 12.58 -11.74
C ASP A 105 7.08 11.35 -12.64
N VAL A 106 6.68 10.16 -12.19
CA VAL A 106 6.99 8.91 -12.91
C VAL A 106 6.23 8.83 -14.25
N LEU A 107 4.98 9.30 -14.33
CA LEU A 107 4.20 9.23 -15.58
C LEU A 107 4.74 10.16 -16.66
N SER A 108 5.28 11.33 -16.30
CA SER A 108 5.97 12.26 -17.20
C SER A 108 7.23 11.62 -17.77
N GLY A 109 8.01 10.93 -16.94
CA GLY A 109 9.16 10.13 -17.38
C GLY A 109 8.76 9.02 -18.34
N LEU A 110 7.68 8.29 -18.06
CA LEU A 110 7.16 7.25 -18.96
C LEU A 110 6.62 7.85 -20.28
N ALA A 111 5.87 8.95 -20.22
CA ALA A 111 5.20 9.55 -21.37
C ALA A 111 6.18 10.07 -22.44
N THR A 112 7.37 10.48 -22.00
CA THR A 112 8.45 11.02 -22.82
C THR A 112 9.51 9.99 -23.23
N HIS A 113 9.39 8.74 -22.76
CA HIS A 113 10.36 7.68 -23.05
C HIS A 113 10.25 7.19 -24.50
N GLU A 114 11.30 7.40 -25.31
CA GLU A 114 11.28 7.18 -26.76
C GLU A 114 11.30 5.70 -27.17
N GLU A 115 11.90 4.82 -26.36
CA GLU A 115 11.97 3.37 -26.68
C GLU A 115 10.67 2.60 -26.37
N LEU A 116 9.72 3.22 -25.68
CA LEU A 116 8.47 2.56 -25.28
C LEU A 116 7.33 2.99 -26.20
N THR A 117 6.56 2.01 -26.68
CA THR A 117 5.29 2.29 -27.35
C THR A 117 4.27 2.88 -26.37
N ALA A 118 3.27 3.61 -26.87
CA ALA A 118 2.20 4.15 -26.03
C ALA A 118 1.45 3.07 -25.22
N ASP A 119 1.35 1.86 -25.78
CA ASP A 119 0.74 0.71 -25.10
C ASP A 119 1.62 0.14 -23.98
N GLU A 120 2.95 0.10 -24.17
CA GLU A 120 3.88 -0.29 -23.11
C GLU A 120 3.91 0.73 -21.98
N GLN A 121 3.91 2.03 -22.31
CA GLN A 121 3.80 3.12 -21.34
C GLN A 121 2.54 2.97 -20.48
N ALA A 122 1.37 2.72 -21.11
CA ALA A 122 0.11 2.53 -20.40
C ALA A 122 0.10 1.27 -19.52
N ARG A 123 0.67 0.16 -20.00
CA ARG A 123 0.77 -1.09 -19.22
C ARG A 123 1.73 -0.96 -18.03
N LEU A 124 2.84 -0.26 -18.18
CA LEU A 124 3.78 0.02 -17.09
C LEU A 124 3.17 0.98 -16.06
N ALA A 125 2.49 2.03 -16.52
CA ALA A 125 1.73 2.94 -15.65
C ALA A 125 0.69 2.17 -14.83
N LEU A 126 -0.04 1.26 -15.48
CA LEU A 126 -1.02 0.42 -14.80
C LEU A 126 -0.36 -0.46 -13.75
N LEU A 127 0.73 -1.16 -14.12
CA LEU A 127 1.48 -2.02 -13.21
C LEU A 127 1.92 -1.27 -11.95
N PHE A 128 2.52 -0.09 -12.07
CA PHE A 128 2.99 0.68 -10.92
C PHE A 128 1.84 1.10 -10.01
N LEU A 129 0.73 1.50 -10.60
CA LEU A 129 -0.43 1.99 -9.87
C LEU A 129 -1.14 0.88 -9.10
N ILE A 130 -1.41 -0.26 -9.74
CA ILE A 130 -2.07 -1.39 -9.07
C ILE A 130 -1.16 -2.04 -8.02
N ALA A 131 0.14 -2.16 -8.32
CA ALA A 131 1.08 -2.81 -7.41
C ALA A 131 1.39 -1.94 -6.18
N GLY A 132 1.44 -0.61 -6.36
CA GLY A 132 1.75 0.33 -5.27
C GLY A 132 0.57 0.64 -4.35
N HIS A 133 -0.67 0.48 -4.82
CA HIS A 133 -1.88 0.82 -4.06
C HIS A 133 -2.37 -0.32 -3.15
N GLU A 134 -2.69 -1.49 -3.72
CA GLU A 134 -3.46 -2.48 -2.97
C GLU A 134 -2.57 -3.34 -2.07
N THR A 135 -1.36 -3.69 -2.53
CA THR A 135 -0.45 -4.54 -1.76
C THR A 135 0.03 -3.87 -0.48
N THR A 136 0.38 -2.58 -0.52
CA THR A 136 0.84 -1.85 0.66
C THR A 136 -0.31 -1.59 1.63
N ALA A 137 -1.50 -1.22 1.13
CA ALA A 137 -2.70 -1.10 1.97
C ALA A 137 -3.04 -2.41 2.70
N ASN A 138 -2.98 -3.55 2.00
CA ASN A 138 -3.16 -4.86 2.62
C ASN A 138 -2.10 -5.13 3.70
N MET A 139 -0.85 -4.71 3.47
CA MET A 139 0.23 -4.87 4.45
C MET A 139 0.03 -4.00 5.69
N LEU A 140 -0.45 -2.77 5.53
CA LEU A 140 -0.79 -1.89 6.64
C LEU A 140 -1.93 -2.48 7.47
N ALA A 141 -3.02 -2.92 6.82
CA ALA A 141 -4.17 -3.49 7.50
C ALA A 141 -3.83 -4.82 8.20
N LEU A 142 -3.14 -5.75 7.51
CA LEU A 142 -2.72 -7.02 8.11
C LEU A 142 -1.69 -6.82 9.23
N GLY A 143 -0.75 -5.90 9.05
CA GLY A 143 0.23 -5.55 10.07
C GLY A 143 -0.47 -5.03 11.34
N ALA A 144 -1.44 -4.12 11.18
CA ALA A 144 -2.25 -3.65 12.29
C ALA A 144 -3.05 -4.79 12.93
N PHE A 145 -3.75 -5.61 12.15
CA PHE A 145 -4.51 -6.76 12.65
C PHE A 145 -3.61 -7.72 13.46
N ALA A 146 -2.45 -8.11 12.92
CA ALA A 146 -1.54 -9.03 13.58
C ALA A 146 -0.96 -8.51 14.91
N LEU A 147 -0.90 -7.18 15.08
CA LEU A 147 -0.52 -6.55 16.34
C LEU A 147 -1.72 -6.46 17.29
N LEU A 148 -2.88 -6.02 16.81
CA LEU A 148 -4.09 -5.82 17.64
C LEU A 148 -4.71 -7.13 18.13
N ALA A 149 -4.52 -8.23 17.40
CA ALA A 149 -4.97 -9.56 17.80
C ALA A 149 -4.14 -10.18 18.95
N ASP A 150 -2.96 -9.63 19.25
CA ASP A 150 -2.05 -10.12 20.28
C ASP A 150 -1.55 -8.95 21.16
N PRO A 151 -2.24 -8.64 22.28
CA PRO A 151 -1.88 -7.52 23.14
C PRO A 151 -0.46 -7.58 23.71
N ALA A 152 0.09 -8.78 23.93
CA ALA A 152 1.46 -8.95 24.42
C ALA A 152 2.48 -8.56 23.34
N ARG A 153 2.19 -8.85 22.07
CA ARG A 153 3.00 -8.39 20.93
C ARG A 153 2.87 -6.89 20.71
N LEU A 154 1.66 -6.35 20.81
CA LEU A 154 1.41 -4.92 20.70
C LEU A 154 2.20 -4.12 21.75
N ALA A 155 2.20 -4.57 23.01
CA ALA A 155 2.96 -3.94 24.08
C ALA A 155 4.47 -3.90 23.76
N LYS A 156 5.04 -5.03 23.30
CA LYS A 156 6.45 -5.09 22.88
C LYS A 156 6.77 -4.08 21.78
N VAL A 157 5.92 -3.98 20.75
CA VAL A 157 6.15 -3.05 19.64
C VAL A 157 6.03 -1.59 20.08
N ARG A 158 5.15 -1.28 21.04
CA ARG A 158 5.05 0.06 21.63
C ARG A 158 6.30 0.44 22.44
N ASP A 159 6.92 -0.54 23.10
CA ASP A 159 8.13 -0.34 23.91
C ASP A 159 9.43 -0.31 23.07
N MET A 160 9.37 -0.68 21.78
CA MET A 160 10.54 -0.79 20.90
C MET A 160 11.16 0.54 20.45
N GLY A 161 10.52 1.69 20.68
CA GLY A 161 11.11 3.00 20.37
C GLY A 161 11.61 3.13 18.92
N GLU A 162 12.93 3.24 18.71
CA GLU A 162 13.57 3.37 17.38
C GLU A 162 13.74 2.04 16.60
N ASP A 163 13.43 0.87 17.19
CA ASP A 163 13.59 -0.46 16.57
C ASP A 163 12.45 -0.86 15.61
N VAL A 164 11.58 0.10 15.25
CA VAL A 164 10.52 -0.02 14.22
C VAL A 164 10.97 -0.75 12.94
N PRO A 165 12.17 -0.53 12.37
CA PRO A 165 12.58 -1.18 11.14
C PRO A 165 12.60 -2.71 11.21
N ALA A 166 13.05 -3.28 12.34
CA ALA A 166 13.15 -4.72 12.51
C ALA A 166 11.75 -5.36 12.63
N ALA A 167 10.83 -4.70 13.33
CA ALA A 167 9.44 -5.15 13.44
C ALA A 167 8.73 -5.17 12.07
N VAL A 168 9.00 -4.18 11.21
CA VAL A 168 8.46 -4.16 9.84
C VAL A 168 8.97 -5.32 9.00
N GLU A 169 10.26 -5.66 9.08
CA GLU A 169 10.79 -6.83 8.38
C GLU A 169 10.19 -8.15 8.90
N GLU A 170 9.95 -8.27 10.20
CA GLU A 170 9.26 -9.43 10.77
C GLU A 170 7.81 -9.53 10.29
N LEU A 171 7.07 -8.41 10.24
CA LEU A 171 5.72 -8.41 9.65
C LEU A 171 5.75 -8.87 8.19
N LEU A 172 6.72 -8.40 7.40
CA LEU A 172 6.92 -8.82 6.01
C LEU A 172 7.37 -10.28 5.85
N ILE A 173 7.97 -10.88 6.88
CA ILE A 173 8.32 -12.31 6.93
C ILE A 173 7.07 -13.15 7.18
N HIS A 174 6.26 -12.77 8.18
CA HIS A 174 5.17 -13.58 8.70
C HIS A 174 3.82 -13.35 8.00
N LEU A 175 3.70 -12.26 7.24
CA LEU A 175 2.48 -11.89 6.51
C LEU A 175 2.75 -11.77 4.99
N PRO A 176 3.16 -12.85 4.29
CA PRO A 176 3.27 -12.80 2.84
C PRO A 176 1.88 -12.62 2.23
N ILE A 177 1.63 -11.43 1.68
CA ILE A 177 0.39 -11.05 0.99
C ILE A 177 0.20 -11.88 -0.28
N ILE A 178 1.31 -12.21 -0.94
CA ILE A 178 1.35 -13.14 -2.07
C ILE A 178 1.57 -14.55 -1.51
N GLN A 179 0.50 -15.32 -1.39
CA GLN A 179 0.52 -16.60 -0.68
C GLN A 179 1.14 -17.74 -1.51
N HIS A 180 2.43 -17.99 -1.28
CA HIS A 180 2.95 -19.35 -1.16
C HIS A 180 3.36 -19.52 0.31
N GLY A 181 2.69 -20.42 1.04
CA GLY A 181 2.53 -20.37 2.50
C GLY A 181 3.79 -20.36 3.38
N PRO A 182 3.66 -20.02 4.68
CA PRO A 182 4.78 -19.88 5.60
C PRO A 182 5.39 -21.23 6.02
N ASP A 183 6.71 -21.29 6.09
CA ASP A 183 7.49 -22.39 6.69
C ASP A 183 7.90 -22.00 8.13
N PRO A 184 7.33 -22.63 9.17
CA PRO A 184 7.61 -22.30 10.58
C PRO A 184 9.00 -22.75 11.07
N THR A 185 9.82 -23.39 10.23
CA THR A 185 11.16 -23.88 10.57
C THR A 185 12.31 -23.00 10.06
N ARG A 186 11.98 -21.89 9.40
CA ARG A 186 12.94 -21.06 8.66
C ARG A 186 13.77 -20.12 9.54
N SER A 187 15.08 -20.12 9.33
CA SER A 187 16.04 -19.19 9.97
C SER A 187 15.87 -17.73 9.46
N PRO A 188 16.18 -16.68 10.26
CA PRO A 188 15.94 -15.27 9.91
C PRO A 188 16.72 -14.69 8.71
N ALA A 189 17.42 -15.51 7.93
CA ALA A 189 18.22 -15.05 6.79
C ALA A 189 17.34 -14.70 5.58
N GLY A 190 16.98 -13.42 5.45
CA GLY A 190 16.49 -12.75 4.22
C GLY A 190 15.19 -13.29 3.61
N HIS A 191 14.09 -12.54 3.72
CA HIS A 191 12.77 -12.97 3.26
C HIS A 191 12.53 -12.81 1.74
N LEU A 192 11.56 -13.56 1.19
CA LEU A 192 11.19 -13.53 -0.24
C LEU A 192 9.89 -12.76 -0.51
N ALA A 193 9.34 -12.00 0.45
CA ALA A 193 8.07 -11.28 0.24
C ALA A 193 8.14 -10.23 -0.88
N PHE A 194 9.34 -9.77 -1.24
CA PHE A 194 9.58 -8.89 -2.39
C PHE A 194 10.21 -9.61 -3.59
N GLY A 195 10.27 -10.94 -3.58
CA GLY A 195 10.99 -11.75 -4.56
C GLY A 195 12.51 -11.51 -4.57
N ARG A 196 13.19 -12.13 -5.53
CA ARG A 196 14.64 -12.00 -5.76
C ARG A 196 14.95 -12.11 -7.26
N GLY A 197 16.04 -11.50 -7.70
CA GLY A 197 16.48 -11.53 -9.10
C GLY A 197 15.92 -10.38 -9.93
N VAL A 198 15.82 -10.57 -11.25
CA VAL A 198 15.45 -9.50 -12.20
C VAL A 198 14.01 -8.99 -12.02
N HIS A 199 13.14 -9.78 -11.38
CA HIS A 199 11.77 -9.42 -11.03
C HIS A 199 11.60 -9.07 -9.55
N GLN A 200 12.69 -8.78 -8.83
CA GLN A 200 12.58 -8.29 -7.45
C GLN A 200 11.76 -6.99 -7.43
N CYS A 201 10.82 -6.89 -6.48
CA CYS A 201 9.88 -5.79 -6.38
C CYS A 201 10.59 -4.43 -6.44
N LEU A 202 10.18 -3.63 -7.42
CA LEU A 202 10.65 -2.27 -7.65
C LEU A 202 10.25 -1.35 -6.50
N GLY A 203 9.01 -1.48 -6.01
CA GLY A 203 8.42 -0.69 -4.94
C GLY A 203 8.87 -1.06 -3.52
N ARG A 204 9.79 -2.04 -3.34
CA ARG A 204 10.15 -2.57 -2.02
C ARG A 204 10.66 -1.54 -1.00
N ARG A 205 11.21 -0.42 -1.49
CA ARG A 205 11.70 0.67 -0.65
C ARG A 205 10.57 1.60 -0.23
N LEU A 206 9.67 1.91 -1.16
CA LEU A 206 8.47 2.69 -0.92
C LEU A 206 7.56 1.97 0.09
N ALA A 207 7.23 0.70 -0.17
CA ALA A 207 6.41 -0.11 0.73
C ALA A 207 6.98 -0.15 2.16
N ARG A 208 8.31 -0.30 2.30
CA ARG A 208 8.98 -0.24 3.62
C ARG A 208 8.84 1.12 4.28
N ALA A 209 8.97 2.21 3.53
CA ALA A 209 8.84 3.56 4.06
C ALA A 209 7.41 3.79 4.57
N GLU A 210 6.40 3.49 3.75
CA GLU A 210 4.99 3.57 4.14
C GLU A 210 4.71 2.79 5.42
N ILE A 211 5.08 1.51 5.50
CA ILE A 211 4.82 0.68 6.68
C ILE A 211 5.56 1.19 7.92
N ARG A 212 6.82 1.63 7.77
CA ARG A 212 7.64 2.14 8.88
C ARG A 212 7.16 3.49 9.42
N ILE A 213 6.48 4.28 8.61
CA ILE A 213 5.95 5.59 9.01
C ILE A 213 4.52 5.42 9.55
N ALA A 214 3.67 4.77 8.77
CA ALA A 214 2.23 4.67 9.03
C ALA A 214 1.91 3.86 10.29
N LEU A 215 2.42 2.63 10.44
CA LEU A 215 2.05 1.78 11.58
C LEU A 215 2.45 2.38 12.94
N PRO A 216 3.69 2.87 13.16
CA PRO A 216 4.03 3.51 14.43
C PRO A 216 3.28 4.82 14.65
N ALA A 217 3.02 5.61 13.60
CA ALA A 217 2.23 6.84 13.73
C ALA A 217 0.81 6.53 14.21
N LEU A 218 0.15 5.52 13.64
CA LEU A 218 -1.15 5.03 14.08
C LEU A 218 -1.15 4.63 15.56
N LEU A 219 -0.18 3.80 15.97
CA LEU A 219 -0.10 3.30 17.35
C LEU A 219 0.23 4.40 18.37
N ARG A 220 1.01 5.42 17.97
CA ARG A 220 1.29 6.59 18.80
C ARG A 220 0.09 7.52 18.91
N ARG A 221 -0.62 7.74 17.80
CA ARG A 221 -1.82 8.60 17.75
C ARG A 221 -2.96 8.00 18.57
N PHE A 222 -3.18 6.69 18.46
CA PHE A 222 -4.26 5.98 19.13
C PHE A 222 -3.71 4.93 20.13
N PRO A 223 -3.25 5.34 21.32
CA PRO A 223 -2.67 4.41 22.30
C PRO A 223 -3.67 3.40 22.87
N ALA A 224 -4.97 3.67 22.77
CA ALA A 224 -6.05 2.77 23.19
C ALA A 224 -6.64 1.93 22.03
N LEU A 225 -6.05 2.03 20.83
CA LEU A 225 -6.51 1.31 19.63
C LEU A 225 -6.57 -0.20 19.89
N ARG A 226 -7.72 -0.78 19.54
CA ARG A 226 -8.04 -2.21 19.67
C ARG A 226 -9.07 -2.61 18.61
N LEU A 227 -9.20 -3.91 18.35
CA LEU A 227 -10.28 -4.43 17.51
C LEU A 227 -11.64 -4.12 18.14
N ALA A 228 -12.60 -3.71 17.31
CA ALA A 228 -13.99 -3.53 17.72
C ALA A 228 -14.81 -4.85 17.69
N VAL A 229 -14.22 -5.91 17.13
CA VAL A 229 -14.76 -7.26 17.03
C VAL A 229 -13.74 -8.28 17.54
N ALA A 230 -14.15 -9.54 17.74
CA ALA A 230 -13.20 -10.60 18.06
C ALA A 230 -12.26 -10.86 16.87
N PRO A 231 -10.98 -11.24 17.09
CA PRO A 231 -10.04 -11.49 16.00
C PRO A 231 -10.53 -12.50 14.94
N GLU A 232 -11.29 -13.51 15.36
CA GLU A 232 -11.89 -14.54 14.50
C GLU A 232 -13.05 -14.03 13.63
N ASP A 233 -13.66 -12.90 13.99
CA ASP A 233 -14.76 -12.29 13.24
C ASP A 233 -14.28 -11.28 12.19
N VAL A 234 -12.97 -11.02 12.10
CA VAL A 234 -12.40 -10.13 11.08
C VAL A 234 -12.47 -10.81 9.71
N PRO A 235 -13.13 -10.21 8.71
CA PRO A 235 -13.33 -10.84 7.42
C PRO A 235 -12.05 -10.83 6.58
N LEU A 236 -11.38 -11.98 6.50
CA LEU A 236 -10.16 -12.18 5.74
C LEU A 236 -10.45 -12.26 4.23
N ARG A 237 -9.54 -11.75 3.39
CA ARG A 237 -9.60 -11.79 1.93
C ARG A 237 -9.10 -13.13 1.38
N SER A 238 -9.90 -14.19 1.51
CA SER A 238 -9.61 -15.49 0.89
C SER A 238 -10.04 -15.58 -0.59
N ASP A 239 -10.81 -14.60 -1.06
CA ASP A 239 -11.40 -14.43 -2.41
C ASP A 239 -10.62 -13.43 -3.29
N MET A 240 -9.46 -12.97 -2.83
CA MET A 240 -8.63 -11.99 -3.52
C MET A 240 -7.27 -12.59 -3.86
N THR A 241 -6.65 -12.08 -4.93
CA THR A 241 -5.29 -12.48 -5.33
C THR A 241 -4.26 -12.13 -4.26
N ASP A 242 -4.46 -10.99 -3.60
CA ASP A 242 -3.64 -10.51 -2.50
C ASP A 242 -4.35 -10.78 -1.16
N TYR A 243 -3.66 -11.47 -0.25
CA TYR A 243 -4.19 -11.74 1.07
C TYR A 243 -4.27 -10.46 1.91
N GLY A 244 -5.31 -10.37 2.73
CA GLY A 244 -5.62 -9.15 3.46
C GLY A 244 -6.84 -9.32 4.35
N VAL A 245 -7.41 -8.19 4.75
CA VAL A 245 -8.72 -8.11 5.41
C VAL A 245 -9.64 -7.23 4.58
N HIS A 246 -10.91 -7.60 4.47
CA HIS A 246 -11.91 -6.81 3.73
C HIS A 246 -12.20 -5.50 4.46
N GLU A 247 -12.38 -5.61 5.77
CA GLU A 247 -12.53 -4.53 6.74
C GLU A 247 -11.75 -4.89 8.00
N LEU A 248 -11.31 -3.88 8.74
CA LEU A 248 -10.67 -4.04 10.03
C LEU A 248 -11.36 -3.12 11.05
N PRO A 249 -12.45 -3.58 11.68
CA PRO A 249 -13.19 -2.79 12.66
C PRO A 249 -12.33 -2.50 13.88
N VAL A 250 -12.10 -1.22 14.16
CA VAL A 250 -11.30 -0.74 15.30
C VAL A 250 -12.03 0.32 16.12
N THR A 251 -11.63 0.45 17.37
CA THR A 251 -12.03 1.52 18.29
C THR A 251 -10.82 1.94 19.13
N TRP A 252 -10.80 3.16 19.64
CA TRP A 252 -9.75 3.70 20.50
C TRP A 252 -10.40 4.39 21.69
#